data_AF-A1DBX5-F1
#
_entry.id   AF-A1DBX5-F1
#
_cell.length_a   1.000
_cell.length_b   1.000
_cell.length_c   1.000
_cell.angle_alpha   90.00
_cell.angle_beta   90.00
_cell.angle_gamma   90.00
#
_symmetry.space_group_name_H-M   'P 1'
#
loop_
_entity.id
_entity.type
_entity.pdbx_description
1 polymer ?
#
loop_
_entity_poly.entity_id
_entity_poly.type
_entity_poly.pdbx_seq_one_letter_code
_entity_poly.pdbx_strand_id
1 'polypeptide(L)'
;MPSSAQNIGIKALEIYFPSRYVPQTELETFLGASAGKYTIGLGQQNMSFCDDREDLYSLALTAVSSLLRKYSIDPNTIGRLEVGTETLLDKAKSCKTVLMQLFGDNTDIEGVDTYNACYGGTNALLNAVNWIESSSWDGRDAIVVAGDIALYETPAARPTGGAGCVAMLIGPDAPLVLEPVRGSCMKHVYDFYKADFKSEYPLVDGQFSNTCYLGALDACYQRYQAKQRARQEAKTNGTAISNGHKASFLDTFDYFAFHAPNCRLVAKGYGRLLFNDFKLEPGSFDEVPAQVQEADFAASLTDKGLEKLCVSLTKERFVKRVEPSLTVPTNCGNMYTASVYAGLISLISNVPSDRLQDKRIGMFSYGSGLASTLFSFRVKGDTTEIARKIGLHDRLSARTAVSPEFYDQMCKLREKAYQQRNYTLEGSVESLAPGTYFLVHVDEAYRRKYDMKPYLSMCEDQHGQAV
;
A
#
# COMPACT_ATOMS: atom_id res chain seq x y z
N MET A 1 -29.59 12.53 13.69
CA MET A 1 -29.96 12.70 12.26
C MET A 1 -29.06 11.78 11.45
N PRO A 2 -29.49 11.19 10.32
CA PRO A 2 -28.55 10.45 9.46
C PRO A 2 -27.42 11.40 9.06
N SER A 3 -26.17 10.89 9.10
CA SER A 3 -24.95 11.64 8.78
C SER A 3 -25.13 12.39 7.45
N SER A 4 -24.94 13.71 7.46
CA SER A 4 -24.95 14.55 6.25
C SER A 4 -23.65 14.44 5.46
N ALA A 5 -22.69 13.63 5.91
CA ALA A 5 -21.43 13.43 5.21
C ALA A 5 -21.69 12.85 3.81
N GLN A 6 -21.16 13.52 2.81
CA GLN A 6 -21.15 13.06 1.43
C GLN A 6 -19.69 12.98 0.96
N ASN A 7 -19.47 12.23 -0.11
CA ASN A 7 -18.16 12.15 -0.76
C ASN A 7 -17.04 11.74 0.23
N ILE A 8 -17.32 10.76 1.09
CA ILE A 8 -16.37 10.31 2.11
C ILE A 8 -15.21 9.57 1.42
N GLY A 9 -13.99 9.93 1.80
CA GLY A 9 -12.81 9.31 1.23
C GLY A 9 -11.52 9.98 1.69
N ILE A 10 -10.47 9.88 0.86
CA ILE A 10 -9.14 10.37 1.21
C ILE A 10 -9.01 11.85 0.86
N LYS A 11 -8.81 12.69 1.88
CA LYS A 11 -8.57 14.14 1.81
C LYS A 11 -7.10 14.49 1.60
N ALA A 12 -6.20 13.72 2.22
CA ALA A 12 -4.77 13.94 2.16
C ALA A 12 -4.01 12.62 2.25
N LEU A 13 -2.83 12.58 1.61
CA LEU A 13 -1.92 11.45 1.61
C LEU A 13 -0.52 11.90 1.99
N GLU A 14 0.15 11.08 2.78
CA GLU A 14 1.58 11.17 3.04
C GLU A 14 2.20 9.77 3.00
N ILE A 15 3.46 9.70 2.59
CA ILE A 15 4.24 8.46 2.57
C ILE A 15 5.59 8.70 3.23
N TYR A 16 6.08 7.70 3.94
CA TYR A 16 7.45 7.59 4.40
C TYR A 16 8.07 6.31 3.84
N PHE A 17 9.31 6.42 3.39
CA PHE A 17 10.18 5.31 3.07
C PHE A 17 11.61 5.66 3.51
N PRO A 18 12.40 4.68 3.96
CA PRO A 18 13.78 4.92 4.41
C PRO A 18 14.63 5.63 3.36
N SER A 19 15.58 6.45 3.83
CA SER A 19 16.49 7.25 3.00
C SER A 19 17.56 6.42 2.28
N ARG A 20 17.67 5.13 2.56
CA ARG A 20 18.61 4.20 1.92
C ARG A 20 17.89 3.12 1.14
N TYR A 21 18.54 2.64 0.08
CA TYR A 21 18.09 1.48 -0.68
C TYR A 21 19.27 0.66 -1.21
N VAL A 22 19.02 -0.63 -1.44
CA VAL A 22 19.95 -1.50 -2.17
C VAL A 22 19.49 -1.63 -3.64
N PRO A 23 20.36 -1.38 -4.63
CA PRO A 23 20.04 -1.61 -6.05
C PRO A 23 19.83 -3.10 -6.34
N GLN A 24 18.75 -3.44 -7.04
CA GLN A 24 18.43 -4.84 -7.34
C GLN A 24 19.42 -5.49 -8.30
N THR A 25 20.02 -4.72 -9.22
CA THR A 25 21.10 -5.20 -10.12
C THR A 25 22.34 -5.66 -9.35
N GLU A 26 22.70 -4.95 -8.27
CA GLU A 26 23.82 -5.33 -7.42
C GLU A 26 23.45 -6.53 -6.55
N LEU A 27 22.22 -6.55 -6.04
CA LEU A 27 21.71 -7.67 -5.26
C LEU A 27 21.61 -8.97 -6.08
N GLU A 28 21.31 -8.89 -7.39
CA GLU A 28 21.37 -10.03 -8.31
C GLU A 28 22.76 -10.67 -8.29
N THR A 29 23.81 -9.85 -8.43
CA THR A 29 25.20 -10.31 -8.42
C THR A 29 25.58 -10.90 -7.07
N PHE A 30 25.26 -10.19 -5.98
CA PHE A 30 25.59 -10.59 -4.62
C PHE A 30 24.97 -11.93 -4.21
N LEU A 31 23.71 -12.19 -4.62
CA LEU A 31 23.00 -13.44 -4.31
C LEU A 31 23.23 -14.55 -5.34
N GLY A 32 24.10 -14.35 -6.33
CA GLY A 32 24.38 -15.34 -7.38
C GLY A 32 23.19 -15.59 -8.32
N ALA A 33 22.33 -14.61 -8.52
CA ALA A 33 21.22 -14.65 -9.47
C ALA A 33 21.67 -14.23 -10.88
N SER A 34 20.99 -14.77 -11.90
CA SER A 34 21.19 -14.32 -13.28
C SER A 34 20.73 -12.87 -13.45
N ALA A 35 21.46 -12.11 -14.27
CA ALA A 35 21.07 -10.75 -14.63
C ALA A 35 19.62 -10.67 -15.12
N GLY A 36 18.86 -9.70 -14.63
CA GLY A 36 17.45 -9.52 -14.97
C GLY A 36 16.47 -10.33 -14.13
N LYS A 37 16.93 -11.25 -13.25
CA LYS A 37 16.03 -12.07 -12.43
C LYS A 37 15.14 -11.23 -11.52
N TYR A 38 15.66 -10.15 -10.95
CA TYR A 38 14.94 -9.24 -10.05
C TYR A 38 14.40 -8.04 -10.82
N THR A 39 15.26 -7.41 -11.64
CA THR A 39 14.89 -6.20 -12.39
C THR A 39 13.82 -6.42 -13.45
N ILE A 40 13.82 -7.58 -14.12
CA ILE A 40 12.84 -7.95 -15.13
C ILE A 40 11.87 -9.00 -14.58
N GLY A 41 12.41 -10.05 -13.95
CA GLY A 41 11.62 -11.18 -13.46
C GLY A 41 10.66 -10.83 -12.32
N LEU A 42 11.07 -9.91 -11.43
CA LEU A 42 10.21 -9.35 -10.37
C LEU A 42 9.70 -7.94 -10.72
N GLY A 43 10.38 -7.24 -11.64
CA GLY A 43 10.07 -5.85 -11.97
C GLY A 43 10.48 -4.88 -10.86
N GLN A 44 11.55 -5.20 -10.13
CA GLN A 44 12.04 -4.43 -8.98
C GLN A 44 13.38 -3.77 -9.31
N GLN A 45 13.52 -2.47 -9.09
CA GLN A 45 14.76 -1.74 -9.36
C GLN A 45 15.56 -1.45 -8.10
N ASN A 46 14.88 -1.07 -7.02
CA ASN A 46 15.50 -0.67 -5.77
C ASN A 46 14.67 -1.21 -4.59
N MET A 47 15.32 -1.53 -3.48
CA MET A 47 14.64 -2.03 -2.27
C MET A 47 15.01 -1.17 -1.06
N SER A 48 14.02 -0.53 -0.45
CA SER A 48 14.20 0.21 0.80
C SER A 48 14.28 -0.75 1.97
N PHE A 49 15.07 -0.40 2.98
CA PHE A 49 15.24 -1.23 4.18
C PHE A 49 15.56 -0.33 5.38
N CYS A 50 15.38 -0.89 6.57
CA CYS A 50 15.69 -0.24 7.84
C CYS A 50 16.87 -0.94 8.51
N ASP A 51 17.67 -0.21 9.28
CA ASP A 51 18.57 -0.78 10.27
C ASP A 51 17.87 -0.86 11.65
N ASP A 52 18.64 -0.84 12.74
CA ASP A 52 18.11 -0.87 14.10
C ASP A 52 17.56 0.49 14.60
N ARG A 53 17.78 1.60 13.87
CA ARG A 53 17.25 2.92 14.23
C ARG A 53 15.79 3.11 13.84
N GLU A 54 15.27 2.33 12.91
CA GLU A 54 13.91 2.47 12.40
C GLU A 54 13.08 1.20 12.66
N ASP A 55 11.97 1.36 13.37
CA ASP A 55 10.94 0.35 13.58
C ASP A 55 9.56 0.86 13.15
N LEU A 56 8.53 0.00 13.19
CA LEU A 56 7.16 0.38 12.81
C LEU A 56 6.70 1.69 13.47
N TYR A 57 6.96 1.86 14.76
CA TYR A 57 6.49 3.03 15.50
C TYR A 57 7.15 4.31 14.98
N SER A 58 8.47 4.25 14.70
CA SER A 58 9.19 5.38 14.10
C SER A 58 8.73 5.69 12.67
N LEU A 59 8.42 4.68 11.84
CA LEU A 59 7.87 4.89 10.50
C LEU A 59 6.50 5.59 10.57
N ALA A 60 5.64 5.13 11.48
CA ALA A 60 4.30 5.67 11.68
C ALA A 60 4.35 7.10 12.26
N LEU A 61 5.18 7.36 13.26
CA LEU A 61 5.41 8.69 13.81
C LEU A 61 5.88 9.67 12.74
N THR A 62 6.80 9.24 11.88
CA THR A 62 7.32 10.05 10.76
C THR A 62 6.22 10.37 9.76
N ALA A 63 5.46 9.37 9.31
CA ALA A 63 4.39 9.57 8.33
C ALA A 63 3.27 10.48 8.87
N VAL A 64 2.80 10.25 10.10
CA VAL A 64 1.72 11.04 10.72
C VAL A 64 2.17 12.46 11.04
N SER A 65 3.35 12.64 11.64
CA SER A 65 3.90 13.98 11.92
C SER A 65 4.08 14.79 10.63
N SER A 66 4.58 14.14 9.56
CA SER A 66 4.72 14.78 8.26
C SER A 66 3.36 15.16 7.65
N LEU A 67 2.34 14.29 7.74
CA LEU A 67 0.98 14.56 7.29
C LEU A 67 0.40 15.79 8.02
N LEU A 68 0.41 15.77 9.36
CA LEU A 68 -0.13 16.85 10.19
C LEU A 68 0.49 18.19 9.82
N ARG A 69 1.81 18.24 9.74
CA ARG A 69 2.56 19.47 9.41
C ARG A 69 2.33 19.93 7.97
N LYS A 70 2.48 19.07 6.96
CA LYS A 70 2.44 19.49 5.55
C LYS A 70 1.06 19.98 5.13
N TYR A 71 0.00 19.46 5.75
CA TYR A 71 -1.38 19.86 5.49
C TYR A 71 -1.94 20.81 6.56
N SER A 72 -1.12 21.23 7.53
CA SER A 72 -1.51 22.12 8.63
C SER A 72 -2.77 21.64 9.37
N ILE A 73 -2.83 20.34 9.64
CA ILE A 73 -3.94 19.69 10.33
C ILE A 73 -3.78 19.93 11.83
N ASP A 74 -4.79 20.52 12.46
CA ASP A 74 -4.88 20.63 13.91
C ASP A 74 -5.15 19.24 14.52
N PRO A 75 -4.28 18.71 15.40
CA PRO A 75 -4.53 17.42 16.03
C PRO A 75 -5.86 17.30 16.77
N ASN A 76 -6.47 18.42 17.19
CA ASN A 76 -7.78 18.45 17.85
C ASN A 76 -8.95 18.16 16.88
N THR A 77 -8.75 18.27 15.57
CA THR A 77 -9.79 17.97 14.56
C THR A 77 -9.82 16.51 14.14
N ILE A 78 -9.08 15.63 14.84
CA ILE A 78 -9.04 14.19 14.58
C ILE A 78 -9.84 13.46 15.65
N GLY A 79 -10.85 12.68 15.23
CA GLY A 79 -11.72 11.90 16.10
C GLY A 79 -11.49 10.40 16.05
N ARG A 80 -10.75 9.93 15.03
CA ARG A 80 -10.34 8.52 14.91
C ARG A 80 -8.92 8.41 14.38
N LEU A 81 -8.14 7.48 14.92
CA LEU A 81 -6.82 7.10 14.47
C LEU A 81 -6.69 5.58 14.50
N GLU A 82 -6.44 4.95 13.35
CA GLU A 82 -6.34 3.49 13.25
C GLU A 82 -5.12 3.05 12.44
N VAL A 83 -4.41 2.03 12.92
CA VAL A 83 -3.18 1.53 12.30
C VAL A 83 -3.38 0.12 11.75
N GLY A 84 -3.15 -0.07 10.46
CA GLY A 84 -2.98 -1.38 9.84
C GLY A 84 -1.50 -1.74 9.73
N THR A 85 -1.11 -2.89 10.25
CA THR A 85 0.27 -3.37 10.16
C THR A 85 0.34 -4.89 10.33
N GLU A 86 1.46 -5.50 9.98
CA GLU A 86 1.87 -6.86 10.32
C GLU A 86 3.31 -6.93 10.91
N THR A 87 3.92 -5.78 11.21
CA THR A 87 5.20 -5.65 11.93
C THR A 87 4.95 -5.49 13.44
N LEU A 88 4.69 -6.61 14.12
CA LEU A 88 4.35 -6.62 15.54
C LEU A 88 5.59 -6.43 16.45
N LEU A 89 5.64 -5.34 17.21
CA LEU A 89 6.69 -5.08 18.21
C LEU A 89 6.27 -5.41 19.64
N ASP A 90 4.97 -5.31 19.93
CA ASP A 90 4.34 -5.62 21.22
C ASP A 90 3.04 -6.39 20.97
N LYS A 91 2.73 -7.37 21.81
CA LYS A 91 1.56 -8.26 21.64
C LYS A 91 0.25 -7.69 22.17
N ALA A 92 0.31 -6.59 22.91
CA ALA A 92 -0.85 -5.96 23.54
C ALA A 92 -0.90 -4.45 23.30
N LYS A 93 0.24 -3.76 23.39
CA LYS A 93 0.33 -2.31 23.15
C LYS A 93 0.33 -2.00 21.66
N SER A 94 -0.68 -1.27 21.22
CA SER A 94 -0.86 -0.86 19.83
C SER A 94 0.11 0.28 19.43
N CYS A 95 0.52 0.29 18.16
CA CYS A 95 1.16 1.41 17.49
C CYS A 95 0.32 2.70 17.62
N LYS A 96 -1.01 2.60 17.51
CA LYS A 96 -1.94 3.71 17.77
C LYS A 96 -1.64 4.44 19.07
N THR A 97 -1.42 3.71 20.17
CA THR A 97 -1.14 4.34 21.47
C THR A 97 0.24 5.01 21.54
N VAL A 98 1.19 4.64 20.67
CA VAL A 98 2.46 5.36 20.52
C VAL A 98 2.22 6.66 19.76
N LEU A 99 1.43 6.63 18.69
CA LEU A 99 1.08 7.80 17.89
C LEU A 99 0.35 8.89 18.69
N MET A 100 -0.36 8.53 19.76
CA MET A 100 -1.04 9.51 20.63
C MET A 100 -0.11 10.60 21.19
N GLN A 101 1.21 10.37 21.23
CA GLN A 101 2.18 11.41 21.60
C GLN A 101 2.18 12.63 20.66
N LEU A 102 1.63 12.51 19.45
CA LEU A 102 1.49 13.59 18.47
C LEU A 102 0.21 14.43 18.65
N PHE A 103 -0.70 14.02 19.54
CA PHE A 103 -2.04 14.61 19.66
C PHE A 103 -2.25 15.45 20.92
N GLY A 104 -1.19 15.64 21.72
CA GLY A 104 -1.23 16.49 22.92
C GLY A 104 -2.36 16.08 23.86
N ASP A 105 -3.24 17.04 24.20
CA ASP A 105 -4.37 16.85 25.10
C ASP A 105 -5.60 16.21 24.43
N ASN A 106 -5.63 16.10 23.09
CA ASN A 106 -6.71 15.41 22.39
C ASN A 106 -6.60 13.89 22.59
N THR A 107 -7.25 13.40 23.64
CA THR A 107 -7.22 12.00 24.06
C THR A 107 -8.49 11.22 23.66
N ASP A 108 -9.55 11.93 23.27
CA ASP A 108 -10.80 11.34 22.78
C ASP A 108 -10.71 11.07 21.28
N ILE A 109 -9.92 10.05 20.93
CA ILE A 109 -9.68 9.59 19.56
C ILE A 109 -9.89 8.08 19.49
N GLU A 110 -10.95 7.65 18.80
CA GLU A 110 -11.28 6.23 18.57
C GLU A 110 -10.22 5.51 17.72
N GLY A 111 -10.29 4.17 17.68
CA GLY A 111 -9.42 3.34 16.85
C GLY A 111 -8.22 2.76 17.62
N VAL A 112 -7.71 1.65 17.09
CA VAL A 112 -6.57 0.88 17.62
C VAL A 112 -5.76 0.32 16.44
N ASP A 113 -5.02 -0.76 16.64
CA ASP A 113 -4.38 -1.44 15.53
C ASP A 113 -5.28 -2.57 14.99
N THR A 114 -5.16 -2.87 13.70
CA THR A 114 -5.84 -3.98 13.04
C THR A 114 -4.87 -4.79 12.18
N TYR A 115 -5.00 -6.12 12.23
CA TYR A 115 -3.99 -7.05 11.76
C TYR A 115 -4.61 -8.16 10.90
N ASN A 116 -4.12 -8.30 9.66
CA ASN A 116 -4.16 -9.52 8.86
C ASN A 116 -3.18 -9.37 7.69
N ALA A 117 -1.91 -9.71 7.91
CA ALA A 117 -0.84 -9.55 6.91
C ALA A 117 -0.93 -8.17 6.21
N CYS A 118 -0.71 -8.12 4.90
CA CYS A 118 -0.76 -6.90 4.09
C CYS A 118 -2.17 -6.29 3.92
N TYR A 119 -3.23 -6.85 4.53
CA TYR A 119 -4.60 -6.32 4.44
C TYR A 119 -4.96 -5.28 5.52
N GLY A 120 -4.19 -5.21 6.62
CA GLY A 120 -4.51 -4.38 7.78
C GLY A 120 -4.85 -2.92 7.45
N GLY A 121 -4.07 -2.29 6.56
CA GLY A 121 -4.31 -0.89 6.14
C GLY A 121 -5.68 -0.68 5.48
N THR A 122 -6.11 -1.64 4.66
CA THR A 122 -7.45 -1.64 4.04
C THR A 122 -8.54 -1.85 5.06
N ASN A 123 -8.34 -2.72 6.05
CA ASN A 123 -9.32 -2.86 7.12
C ASN A 123 -9.48 -1.54 7.90
N ALA A 124 -8.37 -0.88 8.25
CA ALA A 124 -8.38 0.41 8.94
C ALA A 124 -9.07 1.52 8.11
N LEU A 125 -8.81 1.57 6.80
CA LEU A 125 -9.52 2.48 5.88
C LEU A 125 -11.03 2.25 5.90
N LEU A 126 -11.46 0.99 5.78
CA LEU A 126 -12.89 0.67 5.77
C LEU A 126 -13.54 0.97 7.11
N ASN A 127 -12.85 0.73 8.23
CA ASN A 127 -13.32 1.08 9.57
C ASN A 127 -13.48 2.59 9.74
N ALA A 128 -12.52 3.39 9.26
CA ALA A 128 -12.61 4.84 9.31
C ALA A 128 -13.79 5.39 8.49
N VAL A 129 -13.99 4.90 7.25
CA VAL A 129 -15.14 5.30 6.44
C VAL A 129 -16.46 4.89 7.10
N ASN A 130 -16.58 3.64 7.58
CA ASN A 130 -17.78 3.19 8.28
C ASN A 130 -18.06 4.04 9.54
N TRP A 131 -17.02 4.48 10.26
CA TRP A 131 -17.17 5.35 11.44
C TRP A 131 -17.75 6.72 11.05
N ILE A 132 -17.26 7.36 9.98
CA ILE A 132 -17.79 8.64 9.47
C ILE A 132 -19.26 8.51 9.00
N GLU A 133 -19.61 7.37 8.41
CA GLU A 133 -20.98 7.07 7.99
C GLU A 133 -21.93 6.74 9.16
N SER A 134 -21.39 6.46 10.35
CA SER A 134 -22.15 5.98 11.50
C SER A 134 -22.84 7.10 12.28
N SER A 135 -23.75 6.71 13.19
CA SER A 135 -24.35 7.62 14.16
C SER A 135 -23.37 8.10 15.25
N SER A 136 -22.18 7.47 15.36
CA SER A 136 -21.14 7.84 16.32
C SER A 136 -20.15 8.87 15.77
N TRP A 137 -20.28 9.26 14.49
CA TRP A 137 -19.44 10.31 13.93
C TRP A 137 -19.69 11.65 14.63
N ASP A 138 -18.62 12.30 15.06
CA ASP A 138 -18.63 13.53 15.84
C ASP A 138 -18.27 14.78 15.00
N GLY A 139 -18.17 14.62 13.67
CA GLY A 139 -17.81 15.69 12.73
C GLY A 139 -16.31 15.84 12.46
N ARG A 140 -15.44 15.11 13.19
CA ARG A 140 -13.98 15.16 13.00
C ARG A 140 -13.50 14.22 11.90
N ASP A 141 -12.32 14.50 11.37
CA ASP A 141 -11.67 13.62 10.39
C ASP A 141 -11.06 12.39 11.09
N ALA A 142 -10.77 11.35 10.31
CA ALA A 142 -10.02 10.18 10.76
C ALA A 142 -8.62 10.15 10.12
N ILE A 143 -7.64 9.60 10.83
CA ILE A 143 -6.33 9.25 10.25
C ILE A 143 -6.20 7.73 10.20
N VAL A 144 -5.82 7.23 9.03
CA VAL A 144 -5.50 5.83 8.81
C VAL A 144 -4.01 5.72 8.51
N VAL A 145 -3.34 4.82 9.21
CA VAL A 145 -1.92 4.54 9.02
C VAL A 145 -1.75 3.11 8.53
N ALA A 146 -1.01 2.91 7.46
CA ALA A 146 -0.61 1.58 6.99
C ALA A 146 0.92 1.58 6.90
N GLY A 147 1.62 0.63 7.52
CA GLY A 147 3.07 0.65 7.48
C GLY A 147 3.71 -0.61 8.02
N ASP A 148 4.86 -0.95 7.47
CA ASP A 148 5.55 -2.20 7.73
C ASP A 148 7.02 -2.16 7.33
N ILE A 149 7.75 -3.14 7.86
CA ILE A 149 9.09 -3.53 7.45
C ILE A 149 9.01 -5.00 6.99
N ALA A 150 9.21 -5.22 5.69
CA ALA A 150 9.13 -6.52 5.04
C ALA A 150 10.52 -7.14 4.88
N LEU A 151 10.75 -8.24 5.59
CA LEU A 151 12.04 -8.93 5.65
C LEU A 151 11.87 -10.42 5.36
N TYR A 152 12.88 -10.98 4.70
CA TYR A 152 12.89 -12.38 4.32
C TYR A 152 14.29 -12.97 4.46
N GLU A 153 14.36 -14.14 5.10
CA GLU A 153 15.62 -14.85 5.32
C GLU A 153 16.16 -15.44 4.02
N THR A 154 15.29 -16.12 3.26
CA THR A 154 15.72 -16.94 2.12
C THR A 154 16.22 -16.10 0.94
N PRO A 155 17.30 -16.51 0.25
CA PRO A 155 17.81 -15.78 -0.92
C PRO A 155 16.79 -15.58 -2.04
N ALA A 156 15.80 -16.46 -2.15
CA ALA A 156 14.75 -16.37 -3.17
C ALA A 156 13.70 -15.28 -2.85
N ALA A 157 13.38 -15.05 -1.57
CA ALA A 157 12.37 -14.07 -1.16
C ALA A 157 12.97 -12.73 -0.71
N ARG A 158 14.25 -12.70 -0.30
CA ARG A 158 14.96 -11.48 0.12
C ARG A 158 14.82 -10.29 -0.85
N PRO A 159 14.86 -10.46 -2.19
CA PRO A 159 14.69 -9.35 -3.14
C PRO A 159 13.27 -8.76 -3.19
N THR A 160 12.31 -9.36 -2.49
CA THR A 160 10.91 -8.90 -2.43
C THR A 160 10.56 -8.22 -1.10
N GLY A 161 11.57 -7.93 -0.28
CA GLY A 161 11.43 -7.09 0.91
C GLY A 161 11.13 -5.63 0.56
N GLY A 162 11.13 -4.79 1.59
CA GLY A 162 10.83 -3.37 1.48
C GLY A 162 10.48 -2.77 2.84
N ALA A 163 10.37 -1.45 2.91
CA ALA A 163 9.91 -0.78 4.12
C ALA A 163 9.26 0.55 3.77
N GLY A 164 8.20 0.89 4.50
CA GLY A 164 7.54 2.18 4.36
C GLY A 164 6.23 2.26 5.13
N CYS A 165 5.68 3.48 5.16
CA CYS A 165 4.43 3.78 5.86
C CYS A 165 3.66 4.86 5.10
N VAL A 166 2.35 4.71 4.99
CA VAL A 166 1.42 5.67 4.41
C VAL A 166 0.45 6.14 5.50
N ALA A 167 0.25 7.45 5.59
CA ALA A 167 -0.78 8.07 6.42
C ALA A 167 -1.83 8.74 5.53
N MET A 168 -3.10 8.54 5.84
CA MET A 168 -4.24 9.01 5.04
C MET A 168 -5.20 9.77 5.94
N LEU A 169 -5.52 11.01 5.57
CA LEU A 169 -6.62 11.75 6.20
C LEU A 169 -7.93 11.36 5.50
N ILE A 170 -8.91 10.87 6.26
CA ILE A 170 -10.20 10.42 5.79
C ILE A 170 -11.29 11.34 6.32
N GLY A 171 -12.19 11.78 5.44
CA GLY A 171 -13.29 12.68 5.82
C GLY A 171 -14.28 12.89 4.68
N PRO A 172 -15.34 13.69 4.92
CA PRO A 172 -16.27 14.13 3.88
C PRO A 172 -15.61 15.05 2.86
N ASP A 173 -16.28 15.24 1.72
CA ASP A 173 -15.86 16.15 0.63
C ASP A 173 -14.43 15.88 0.12
N ALA A 174 -14.08 14.59 0.08
CA ALA A 174 -12.76 14.15 -0.33
C ALA A 174 -12.56 14.26 -1.86
N PRO A 175 -11.36 14.63 -2.34
CA PRO A 175 -11.02 14.53 -3.76
C PRO A 175 -10.98 13.07 -4.25
N LEU A 176 -10.72 12.10 -3.37
CA LEU A 176 -10.72 10.67 -3.68
C LEU A 176 -11.84 9.98 -2.89
N VAL A 177 -13.03 9.91 -3.47
CA VAL A 177 -14.24 9.39 -2.83
C VAL A 177 -14.27 7.87 -2.91
N LEU A 178 -14.45 7.18 -1.78
CA LEU A 178 -14.62 5.73 -1.79
C LEU A 178 -16.00 5.40 -2.39
N GLU A 179 -16.05 4.62 -3.47
CA GLU A 179 -17.33 4.19 -4.02
C GLU A 179 -17.95 3.10 -3.11
N PRO A 180 -19.28 3.10 -2.91
CA PRO A 180 -19.97 2.17 -2.00
C PRO A 180 -20.15 0.77 -2.59
N VAL A 181 -19.11 0.25 -3.27
CA VAL A 181 -19.06 -1.06 -3.90
C VAL A 181 -17.72 -1.72 -3.58
N ARG A 182 -17.78 -2.93 -3.03
CA ARG A 182 -16.61 -3.75 -2.69
C ARG A 182 -16.90 -5.23 -2.83
N GLY A 183 -15.94 -5.99 -3.36
CA GLY A 183 -15.93 -7.44 -3.39
C GLY A 183 -14.82 -7.99 -2.51
N SER A 184 -15.17 -8.73 -1.46
CA SER A 184 -14.19 -9.27 -0.50
C SER A 184 -14.11 -10.78 -0.58
N CYS A 185 -12.96 -11.34 -0.22
CA CYS A 185 -12.72 -12.77 -0.09
C CYS A 185 -11.85 -13.03 1.14
N MET A 186 -12.28 -13.95 2.00
CA MET A 186 -11.53 -14.40 3.17
C MET A 186 -11.56 -15.93 3.18
N LYS A 187 -10.43 -16.57 3.46
CA LYS A 187 -10.30 -18.02 3.52
C LYS A 187 -9.27 -18.39 4.59
N HIS A 188 -9.36 -19.59 5.14
CA HIS A 188 -8.30 -20.14 5.98
C HIS A 188 -7.25 -20.84 5.09
N VAL A 189 -6.02 -20.34 5.09
CA VAL A 189 -4.87 -20.91 4.36
C VAL A 189 -3.55 -20.63 5.12
N TYR A 190 -2.48 -21.34 4.74
CA TYR A 190 -1.12 -21.16 5.27
C TYR A 190 -0.12 -20.84 4.14
N ASP A 191 -0.43 -19.83 3.34
CA ASP A 191 0.43 -19.40 2.22
C ASP A 191 1.61 -18.54 2.68
N PHE A 192 1.36 -17.61 3.60
CA PHE A 192 2.36 -16.83 4.32
C PHE A 192 1.85 -16.51 5.73
N TYR A 193 2.69 -16.71 6.74
CA TYR A 193 2.33 -16.46 8.14
C TYR A 193 3.58 -16.33 9.03
N LYS A 194 3.44 -15.65 10.18
CA LYS A 194 4.51 -15.44 11.17
C LYS A 194 4.19 -16.17 12.47
N ALA A 195 4.45 -17.48 12.51
CA ALA A 195 4.20 -18.30 13.70
C ALA A 195 5.36 -18.31 14.71
N ASP A 196 6.59 -17.96 14.28
CA ASP A 196 7.74 -17.86 15.17
C ASP A 196 7.90 -16.43 15.70
N PHE A 197 7.42 -16.18 16.92
CA PHE A 197 7.53 -14.87 17.56
C PHE A 197 8.97 -14.45 17.92
N LYS A 198 9.96 -15.34 17.80
CA LYS A 198 11.38 -15.02 18.03
C LYS A 198 12.05 -14.46 16.78
N SER A 199 11.40 -14.53 15.63
CA SER A 199 11.92 -14.06 14.35
C SER A 199 11.00 -13.02 13.73
N GLU A 200 11.58 -12.05 13.00
CA GLU A 200 10.78 -11.18 12.11
C GLU A 200 10.42 -11.88 10.79
N TYR A 201 11.15 -12.95 10.44
CA TYR A 201 11.00 -13.61 9.16
C TYR A 201 9.72 -14.47 9.13
N PRO A 202 8.96 -14.40 8.01
CA PRO A 202 7.76 -15.19 7.83
C PRO A 202 8.09 -16.61 7.34
N LEU A 203 7.17 -17.53 7.63
CA LEU A 203 7.05 -18.80 6.92
C LEU A 203 6.26 -18.54 5.65
N VAL A 204 6.81 -18.94 4.49
CA VAL A 204 6.22 -18.64 3.19
C VAL A 204 6.31 -19.83 2.24
N ASP A 205 5.17 -20.21 1.67
CA ASP A 205 5.10 -21.02 0.45
C ASP A 205 4.86 -20.07 -0.72
N GLY A 206 5.93 -19.71 -1.44
CA GLY A 206 5.88 -18.71 -2.49
C GLY A 206 5.02 -19.11 -3.69
N GLN A 207 4.93 -20.41 -4.02
CA GLN A 207 4.07 -20.86 -5.12
C GLN A 207 2.60 -20.82 -4.69
N PHE A 208 2.31 -21.32 -3.49
CA PHE A 208 0.95 -21.30 -2.96
C PHE A 208 0.45 -19.88 -2.72
N SER A 209 1.30 -18.96 -2.25
CA SER A 209 0.99 -17.52 -2.10
C SER A 209 0.54 -16.88 -3.41
N ASN A 210 1.20 -17.18 -4.54
CA ASN A 210 0.76 -16.66 -5.84
C ASN A 210 -0.61 -17.21 -6.25
N THR A 211 -0.85 -18.50 -6.03
CA THR A 211 -2.16 -19.15 -6.30
C THR A 211 -3.26 -18.53 -5.42
N CYS A 212 -2.99 -18.32 -4.14
CA CYS A 212 -3.90 -17.68 -3.19
C CYS A 212 -4.22 -16.22 -3.59
N TYR A 213 -3.21 -15.44 -3.97
CA TYR A 213 -3.38 -14.06 -4.44
C TYR A 213 -4.31 -13.99 -5.67
N LEU A 214 -4.03 -14.78 -6.71
CA LEU A 214 -4.80 -14.76 -7.95
C LEU A 214 -6.21 -15.34 -7.76
N GLY A 215 -6.37 -16.40 -6.96
CA GLY A 215 -7.69 -16.95 -6.65
C GLY A 215 -8.54 -16.02 -5.77
N ALA A 216 -7.90 -15.23 -4.90
CA ALA A 216 -8.56 -14.19 -4.13
C ALA A 216 -8.97 -13.00 -5.03
N LEU A 217 -8.14 -12.64 -6.01
CA LEU A 217 -8.44 -11.63 -7.02
C LEU A 217 -9.67 -12.01 -7.85
N ASP A 218 -9.75 -13.24 -8.35
CA ASP A 218 -10.92 -13.76 -9.08
C ASP A 218 -12.20 -13.56 -8.25
N ALA A 219 -12.20 -14.04 -7.00
CA ALA A 219 -13.36 -13.98 -6.14
C ALA A 219 -13.77 -12.54 -5.78
N CYS A 220 -12.80 -11.66 -5.53
CA CYS A 220 -13.08 -10.24 -5.26
C CYS A 220 -13.64 -9.53 -6.48
N TYR A 221 -13.06 -9.78 -7.66
CA TYR A 221 -13.48 -9.15 -8.92
C TYR A 221 -14.89 -9.59 -9.33
N GLN A 222 -15.18 -10.89 -9.30
CA GLN A 222 -16.51 -11.44 -9.58
C GLN A 222 -17.58 -10.84 -8.66
N ARG A 223 -17.29 -10.73 -7.35
CA ARG A 223 -18.21 -10.14 -6.38
C ARG A 223 -18.39 -8.63 -6.58
N TYR A 224 -17.32 -7.91 -6.90
CA TYR A 224 -17.40 -6.50 -7.21
C TYR A 224 -18.25 -6.27 -8.48
N GLN A 225 -18.01 -7.03 -9.54
CA GLN A 225 -18.77 -7.00 -10.79
C GLN A 225 -20.27 -7.23 -10.53
N ALA A 226 -20.61 -8.33 -9.85
CA ALA A 226 -22.00 -8.64 -9.53
C ALA A 226 -22.70 -7.50 -8.77
N LYS A 227 -22.05 -6.93 -7.75
CA LYS A 227 -22.60 -5.81 -6.97
C LYS A 227 -22.71 -4.52 -7.80
N GLN A 228 -21.73 -4.24 -8.65
CA GLN A 228 -21.73 -3.06 -9.51
C GLN A 228 -22.86 -3.13 -10.54
N ARG A 229 -23.04 -4.29 -11.19
CA ARG A 229 -24.14 -4.53 -12.15
C ARG A 229 -25.50 -4.40 -11.48
N ALA A 230 -25.71 -5.06 -10.34
CA ALA A 230 -26.97 -4.95 -9.58
C ALA A 230 -27.31 -3.50 -9.18
N ARG A 231 -26.30 -2.69 -8.80
CA ARG A 231 -26.51 -1.26 -8.51
C ARG A 231 -26.83 -0.43 -9.75
N GLN A 232 -26.33 -0.79 -10.92
CA GLN A 232 -26.67 -0.10 -12.17
C GLN A 232 -28.12 -0.40 -12.57
N GLU A 233 -28.55 -1.66 -12.50
CA GLU A 233 -29.92 -2.09 -12.80
C GLU A 233 -30.95 -1.43 -11.87
N ALA A 234 -30.64 -1.33 -10.58
CA ALA A 234 -31.50 -0.64 -9.61
C ALA A 234 -31.68 0.86 -9.92
N LYS A 235 -30.68 1.51 -10.54
CA LYS A 235 -30.76 2.92 -10.92
C LYS A 235 -31.55 3.16 -12.21
N THR A 236 -31.68 2.16 -13.08
CA THR A 236 -32.41 2.26 -14.36
C THR A 236 -33.84 1.74 -14.27
N ASN A 237 -34.38 1.48 -13.07
CA ASN A 237 -35.73 0.91 -12.86
C ASN A 237 -36.01 -0.35 -13.71
N GLY A 238 -35.00 -1.19 -13.95
CA GLY A 238 -35.15 -2.39 -14.77
C GLY A 238 -35.30 -2.12 -16.29
N THR A 239 -35.18 -0.87 -16.76
CA THR A 239 -34.91 -0.64 -18.18
C THR A 239 -33.49 -1.10 -18.46
N ALA A 240 -33.38 -2.27 -19.11
CA ALA A 240 -32.11 -2.77 -19.61
C ALA A 240 -31.61 -1.75 -20.63
N ILE A 241 -30.65 -0.93 -20.22
CA ILE A 241 -29.82 -0.22 -21.20
C ILE A 241 -28.94 -1.32 -21.80
N SER A 242 -29.44 -1.99 -22.83
CA SER A 242 -28.62 -2.75 -23.76
C SER A 242 -27.77 -1.73 -24.53
N ASN A 243 -26.80 -1.13 -23.86
CA ASN A 243 -25.71 -0.50 -24.57
C ASN A 243 -25.05 -1.65 -25.28
N GLY A 244 -25.27 -1.78 -26.60
CA GLY A 244 -24.56 -2.67 -27.51
C GLY A 244 -23.07 -2.35 -27.60
N HIS A 245 -22.46 -1.90 -26.49
CA HIS A 245 -21.05 -1.72 -26.32
C HIS A 245 -20.45 -3.08 -25.94
N LYS A 246 -19.68 -3.61 -26.88
CA LYS A 246 -18.64 -4.62 -26.66
C LYS A 246 -17.54 -4.05 -25.76
N ALA A 247 -17.88 -3.74 -24.51
CA ALA A 247 -16.95 -3.17 -23.54
C ALA A 247 -16.88 -4.10 -22.35
N SER A 248 -15.68 -4.59 -22.04
CA SER A 248 -15.50 -5.54 -20.95
C SER A 248 -15.70 -4.83 -19.60
N PHE A 249 -16.06 -5.58 -18.55
CA PHE A 249 -16.26 -4.98 -17.23
C PHE A 249 -14.99 -4.30 -16.69
N LEU A 250 -13.81 -4.80 -17.06
CA LEU A 250 -12.51 -4.19 -16.78
C LEU A 250 -12.39 -2.76 -17.32
N ASP A 251 -13.09 -2.44 -18.42
CA ASP A 251 -13.14 -1.11 -19.00
C ASP A 251 -14.00 -0.12 -18.21
N THR A 252 -14.69 -0.57 -17.16
CA THR A 252 -15.33 0.34 -16.19
C THR A 252 -14.36 1.00 -15.23
N PHE A 253 -13.10 0.56 -15.21
CA PHE A 253 -12.01 1.14 -14.43
C PHE A 253 -11.02 1.85 -15.36
N ASP A 254 -10.70 3.10 -15.02
CA ASP A 254 -9.73 3.89 -15.77
C ASP A 254 -8.29 3.60 -15.34
N TYR A 255 -8.10 3.32 -14.05
CA TYR A 255 -6.81 3.00 -13.44
C TYR A 255 -6.95 1.88 -12.43
N PHE A 256 -5.83 1.23 -12.08
CA PHE A 256 -5.74 0.32 -10.96
C PHE A 256 -4.49 0.57 -10.13
N ALA A 257 -4.61 0.35 -8.82
CA ALA A 257 -3.50 0.05 -7.93
C ALA A 257 -3.76 -1.28 -7.23
N PHE A 258 -2.72 -2.11 -7.14
CA PHE A 258 -2.75 -3.42 -6.53
C PHE A 258 -1.82 -3.45 -5.31
N HIS A 259 -2.12 -4.29 -4.32
CA HIS A 259 -1.08 -4.78 -3.44
C HIS A 259 0.01 -5.44 -4.30
N ALA A 260 1.24 -4.96 -4.15
CA ALA A 260 2.37 -5.28 -5.01
C ALA A 260 3.52 -5.90 -4.19
N PRO A 261 3.51 -7.22 -3.93
CA PRO A 261 4.68 -7.94 -3.42
C PRO A 261 5.88 -7.81 -4.38
N ASN A 262 5.57 -7.81 -5.68
CA ASN A 262 6.46 -7.45 -6.77
C ASN A 262 5.63 -7.01 -7.98
N CYS A 263 6.24 -6.22 -8.86
CA CYS A 263 5.56 -5.63 -10.01
C CYS A 263 5.14 -6.68 -11.05
N ARG A 264 5.86 -7.81 -11.13
CA ARG A 264 5.49 -8.91 -12.03
C ARG A 264 4.16 -9.55 -11.62
N LEU A 265 3.91 -9.75 -10.33
CA LEU A 265 2.64 -10.28 -9.84
C LEU A 265 1.48 -9.32 -10.13
N VAL A 266 1.72 -8.00 -10.09
CA VAL A 266 0.72 -7.01 -10.50
C VAL A 266 0.35 -7.15 -11.98
N ALA A 267 1.33 -7.31 -12.87
CA ALA A 267 1.07 -7.56 -14.29
C ALA A 267 0.25 -8.84 -14.52
N LYS A 268 0.58 -9.92 -13.79
CA LYS A 268 -0.19 -11.18 -13.81
C LYS A 268 -1.63 -10.98 -13.32
N GLY A 269 -1.79 -10.27 -12.20
CA GLY A 269 -3.11 -9.94 -11.63
C GLY A 269 -3.97 -9.14 -12.59
N TYR A 270 -3.42 -8.12 -13.24
CA TYR A 270 -4.15 -7.35 -14.24
C TYR A 270 -4.55 -8.18 -15.46
N GLY A 271 -3.66 -9.04 -15.96
CA GLY A 271 -4.01 -10.03 -16.98
C GLY A 271 -5.12 -10.98 -16.53
N ARG A 272 -5.11 -11.40 -15.26
CA ARG A 272 -6.13 -12.28 -14.68
C ARG A 272 -7.52 -11.62 -14.62
N LEU A 273 -7.61 -10.29 -14.54
CA LEU A 273 -8.90 -9.60 -14.65
C LEU A 273 -9.52 -9.76 -16.05
N LEU A 274 -8.70 -9.67 -17.11
CA LEU A 274 -9.18 -9.92 -18.47
C LEU A 274 -9.63 -11.38 -18.66
N PHE A 275 -8.92 -12.34 -18.06
CA PHE A 275 -9.37 -13.73 -18.03
C PHE A 275 -10.76 -13.87 -17.41
N ASN A 276 -11.04 -13.18 -16.29
CA ASN A 276 -12.37 -13.19 -15.70
C ASN A 276 -13.42 -12.62 -16.65
N ASP A 277 -13.16 -11.49 -17.30
CA ASP A 277 -14.12 -10.91 -18.25
C ASP A 277 -14.41 -11.86 -19.42
N PHE A 278 -13.38 -12.50 -19.99
CA PHE A 278 -13.58 -13.50 -21.04
C PHE A 278 -14.45 -14.68 -20.58
N LYS A 279 -14.29 -15.15 -19.34
CA LYS A 279 -15.08 -16.27 -18.80
C LYS A 279 -16.50 -15.87 -18.44
N LEU A 280 -16.70 -14.67 -17.89
CA LEU A 280 -17.97 -14.23 -17.29
C LEU A 280 -18.88 -13.51 -18.28
N GLU A 281 -18.29 -12.76 -19.21
CA GLU A 281 -19.00 -11.96 -20.21
C GLU A 281 -18.38 -12.17 -21.61
N PRO A 282 -18.32 -13.41 -22.14
CA PRO A 282 -17.69 -13.69 -23.44
C PRO A 282 -18.34 -12.91 -24.60
N GLY A 283 -19.64 -12.59 -24.51
CA GLY A 283 -20.35 -11.78 -25.50
C GLY A 283 -19.91 -10.32 -25.58
N SER A 284 -19.10 -9.85 -24.63
CA SER A 284 -18.50 -8.51 -24.66
C SER A 284 -17.27 -8.41 -25.58
N PHE A 285 -16.85 -9.53 -26.20
CA PHE A 285 -15.65 -9.63 -27.02
C PHE A 285 -15.98 -10.15 -28.43
N ASP A 286 -15.22 -9.68 -29.43
CA ASP A 286 -15.30 -10.21 -30.80
C ASP A 286 -14.76 -11.64 -30.89
N GLU A 287 -13.69 -11.92 -30.16
CA GLU A 287 -13.05 -13.22 -30.09
C GLU A 287 -12.59 -13.50 -28.67
N VAL A 288 -12.86 -14.72 -28.19
CA VAL A 288 -12.36 -15.24 -26.92
C VAL A 288 -11.40 -16.37 -27.24
N PRO A 289 -10.11 -16.31 -26.83
CA PRO A 289 -9.16 -17.38 -27.13
C PRO A 289 -9.65 -18.75 -26.62
N ALA A 290 -9.51 -19.81 -27.44
CA ALA A 290 -9.96 -21.16 -27.09
C ALA A 290 -9.40 -21.65 -25.75
N GLN A 291 -8.12 -21.36 -25.48
CA GLN A 291 -7.45 -21.65 -24.20
C GLN A 291 -8.18 -21.06 -22.99
N VAL A 292 -8.81 -19.88 -23.14
CA VAL A 292 -9.60 -19.26 -22.07
C VAL A 292 -10.96 -19.95 -21.95
N GLN A 293 -11.61 -20.27 -23.07
CA GLN A 293 -12.94 -20.90 -23.07
C GLN A 293 -12.91 -22.24 -22.32
N GLU A 294 -11.91 -23.07 -22.62
CA GLU A 294 -11.73 -24.42 -22.08
C GLU A 294 -11.19 -24.45 -20.64
N ALA A 295 -10.54 -23.36 -20.19
CA ALA A 295 -9.90 -23.33 -18.89
C ALA A 295 -10.89 -23.32 -17.72
N ASP A 296 -10.64 -24.17 -16.73
CA ASP A 296 -11.25 -24.09 -15.41
C ASP A 296 -10.61 -22.98 -14.56
N PHE A 297 -11.37 -22.34 -13.67
CA PHE A 297 -10.88 -21.25 -12.83
C PHE A 297 -9.77 -21.69 -11.88
N ALA A 298 -9.90 -22.84 -11.22
CA ALA A 298 -8.92 -23.31 -10.24
C ALA A 298 -7.67 -23.85 -10.95
N ALA A 299 -7.85 -24.67 -11.98
CA ALA A 299 -6.72 -25.23 -12.74
C ALA A 299 -5.89 -24.15 -13.45
N SER A 300 -6.52 -23.07 -13.90
CA SER A 300 -5.82 -21.98 -14.59
C SER A 300 -4.93 -21.11 -13.72
N LEU A 301 -5.03 -21.18 -12.38
CA LEU A 301 -4.22 -20.36 -11.48
C LEU A 301 -2.71 -20.65 -11.59
N THR A 302 -2.34 -21.84 -12.05
CA THR A 302 -0.95 -22.27 -12.24
C THR A 302 -0.56 -22.44 -13.71
N ASP A 303 -1.46 -22.13 -14.65
CA ASP A 303 -1.21 -22.25 -16.09
C ASP A 303 -0.38 -21.08 -16.61
N LYS A 304 0.91 -21.36 -16.87
CA LYS A 304 1.86 -20.37 -17.39
C LYS A 304 1.58 -19.94 -18.83
N GLY A 305 0.94 -20.77 -19.64
CA GLY A 305 0.59 -20.43 -21.02
C GLY A 305 -0.53 -19.40 -21.05
N LEU A 306 -1.60 -19.67 -20.30
CA LEU A 306 -2.73 -18.78 -20.13
C LEU A 306 -2.35 -17.46 -19.44
N GLU A 307 -1.47 -17.52 -18.43
CA GLU A 307 -0.89 -16.32 -17.80
C GLU A 307 -0.20 -15.43 -18.85
N LYS A 308 0.71 -16.00 -19.65
CA LYS A 308 1.45 -15.25 -20.68
C LYS A 308 0.52 -14.66 -21.72
N LEU A 309 -0.50 -15.42 -22.14
CA LEU A 309 -1.50 -14.95 -23.09
C LEU A 309 -2.24 -13.71 -22.54
N CYS A 310 -2.79 -13.79 -21.33
CA CYS A 310 -3.57 -12.70 -20.74
C CYS A 310 -2.70 -11.46 -20.46
N VAL A 311 -1.47 -11.65 -19.99
CA VAL A 311 -0.50 -10.55 -19.82
C VAL A 311 -0.16 -9.89 -21.16
N SER A 312 -0.01 -10.67 -22.23
CA SER A 312 0.24 -10.14 -23.58
C SER A 312 -0.95 -9.31 -24.09
N LEU A 313 -2.16 -9.85 -23.97
CA LEU A 313 -3.40 -9.19 -24.41
C LEU A 313 -3.70 -7.89 -23.63
N THR A 314 -3.25 -7.80 -22.38
CA THR A 314 -3.44 -6.60 -21.56
C THR A 314 -2.28 -5.61 -21.62
N LYS A 315 -1.20 -5.88 -22.36
CA LYS A 315 0.04 -5.08 -22.32
C LYS A 315 -0.17 -3.58 -22.50
N GLU A 316 -0.90 -3.16 -23.54
CA GLU A 316 -1.13 -1.73 -23.78
C GLU A 316 -2.04 -1.08 -22.72
N ARG A 317 -3.04 -1.82 -22.22
CA ARG A 317 -3.91 -1.35 -21.15
C ARG A 317 -3.14 -1.24 -19.84
N PHE A 318 -2.24 -2.18 -19.56
CA PHE A 318 -1.39 -2.18 -18.37
C PHE A 318 -0.50 -0.93 -18.31
N VAL A 319 0.18 -0.59 -19.41
CA VAL A 319 1.00 0.64 -19.53
C VAL A 319 0.17 1.89 -19.23
N LYS A 320 -1.08 1.96 -19.71
CA LYS A 320 -1.93 3.14 -19.53
C LYS A 320 -2.61 3.21 -18.16
N ARG A 321 -3.03 2.07 -17.61
CA ARG A 321 -3.96 2.00 -16.47
C ARG A 321 -3.30 1.52 -15.17
N VAL A 322 -2.13 0.90 -15.21
CA VAL A 322 -1.50 0.27 -14.04
C VAL A 322 -0.06 0.74 -13.85
N GLU A 323 0.74 0.85 -14.90
CA GLU A 323 2.15 1.27 -14.80
C GLU A 323 2.36 2.60 -14.04
N PRO A 324 1.50 3.62 -14.17
CA PRO A 324 1.60 4.84 -13.36
C PRO A 324 1.47 4.59 -11.85
N SER A 325 0.92 3.45 -11.42
CA SER A 325 0.81 3.06 -10.01
C SER A 325 2.04 2.29 -9.50
N LEU A 326 3.10 2.11 -10.28
CA LEU A 326 4.21 1.19 -9.92
C LEU A 326 5.49 1.89 -9.47
N THR A 327 5.59 3.22 -9.54
CA THR A 327 6.82 3.94 -9.19
C THR A 327 7.35 3.60 -7.79
N VAL A 328 6.52 3.66 -6.75
CA VAL A 328 6.94 3.27 -5.39
C VAL A 328 7.17 1.77 -5.28
N PRO A 329 6.23 0.87 -5.67
CA PRO A 329 6.47 -0.57 -5.63
C PRO A 329 7.80 -1.01 -6.25
N THR A 330 8.17 -0.43 -7.40
CA THR A 330 9.41 -0.72 -8.14
C THR A 330 10.67 -0.19 -7.44
N ASN A 331 10.57 0.93 -6.72
CA ASN A 331 11.74 1.65 -6.18
C ASN A 331 11.92 1.48 -4.67
N CYS A 332 10.94 0.96 -3.96
CA CYS A 332 11.01 0.75 -2.52
C CYS A 332 10.80 -0.70 -2.10
N GLY A 333 10.33 -1.56 -3.02
CA GLY A 333 9.96 -2.94 -2.71
C GLY A 333 8.60 -3.06 -2.03
N ASN A 334 8.37 -4.19 -1.39
CA ASN A 334 7.09 -4.49 -0.73
C ASN A 334 6.98 -3.78 0.62
N MET A 335 6.00 -2.89 0.77
CA MET A 335 5.69 -2.21 2.04
C MET A 335 4.50 -2.85 2.78
N TYR A 336 4.22 -4.13 2.52
CA TYR A 336 3.07 -4.88 3.06
C TYR A 336 1.76 -4.08 3.05
N THR A 337 1.24 -3.68 4.22
CA THR A 337 -0.06 -2.98 4.33
C THR A 337 -0.09 -1.65 3.59
N ALA A 338 1.05 -0.97 3.48
CA ALA A 338 1.16 0.29 2.76
C ALA A 338 1.26 0.11 1.23
N SER A 339 1.56 -1.10 0.73
CA SER A 339 1.91 -1.35 -0.68
C SER A 339 0.81 -0.91 -1.67
N VAL A 340 -0.45 -1.21 -1.38
CA VAL A 340 -1.57 -0.82 -2.25
C VAL A 340 -1.77 0.71 -2.28
N TYR A 341 -1.50 1.39 -1.17
CA TYR A 341 -1.61 2.84 -1.06
C TYR A 341 -0.39 3.58 -1.62
N ALA A 342 0.79 2.98 -1.51
CA ALA A 342 1.97 3.42 -2.24
C ALA A 342 1.74 3.37 -3.76
N GLY A 343 0.96 2.40 -4.23
CA GLY A 343 0.49 2.36 -5.62
C GLY A 343 -0.44 3.52 -5.98
N LEU A 344 -1.42 3.83 -5.12
CA LEU A 344 -2.29 5.02 -5.29
C LEU A 344 -1.50 6.34 -5.30
N ILE A 345 -0.54 6.48 -4.40
CA ILE A 345 0.35 7.66 -4.35
C ILE A 345 1.19 7.78 -5.62
N SER A 346 1.71 6.66 -6.13
CA SER A 346 2.44 6.64 -7.40
C SER A 346 1.54 7.14 -8.53
N LEU A 347 0.30 6.63 -8.63
CA LEU A 347 -0.65 7.04 -9.65
C LEU A 347 -0.93 8.56 -9.61
N ILE A 348 -1.23 9.10 -8.43
CA ILE A 348 -1.52 10.53 -8.24
C ILE A 348 -0.30 11.40 -8.55
N SER A 349 0.91 10.90 -8.29
CA SER A 349 2.15 11.64 -8.56
C SER A 349 2.51 11.64 -10.05
N ASN A 350 2.10 10.61 -10.80
CA ASN A 350 2.45 10.43 -12.21
C ASN A 350 1.39 10.93 -13.19
N VAL A 351 0.13 11.03 -12.77
CA VAL A 351 -0.98 11.43 -13.64
C VAL A 351 -1.51 12.80 -13.21
N PRO A 352 -1.45 13.81 -14.09
CA PRO A 352 -2.01 15.13 -13.83
C PRO A 352 -3.48 15.10 -13.40
N SER A 353 -3.88 16.01 -12.53
CA SER A 353 -5.21 15.97 -11.90
C SER A 353 -6.36 16.10 -12.89
N ASP A 354 -6.21 16.89 -13.94
CA ASP A 354 -7.19 17.06 -15.04
C ASP A 354 -7.50 15.74 -15.75
N ARG A 355 -6.50 14.87 -15.90
CA ARG A 355 -6.65 13.52 -16.46
C ARG A 355 -7.25 12.51 -15.50
N LEU A 356 -7.21 12.80 -14.20
CA LEU A 356 -7.78 11.98 -13.14
C LEU A 356 -9.24 12.34 -12.84
N GLN A 357 -9.74 13.52 -13.21
CA GLN A 357 -11.12 13.93 -12.88
C GLN A 357 -12.17 12.93 -13.35
N ASP A 358 -13.10 12.59 -12.44
CA ASP A 358 -14.16 11.60 -12.58
C ASP A 358 -13.70 10.16 -12.90
N LYS A 359 -12.39 9.90 -12.88
CA LYS A 359 -11.84 8.58 -13.14
C LYS A 359 -12.11 7.63 -11.99
N ARG A 360 -12.37 6.36 -12.33
CA ARG A 360 -12.47 5.27 -11.37
C ARG A 360 -11.12 4.58 -11.24
N ILE A 361 -10.63 4.51 -10.01
CA ILE A 361 -9.40 3.81 -9.65
C ILE A 361 -9.79 2.53 -8.91
N GLY A 362 -9.50 1.37 -9.51
CA GLY A 362 -9.66 0.07 -8.87
C GLY A 362 -8.54 -0.20 -7.87
N MET A 363 -8.88 -0.69 -6.70
CA MET A 363 -7.96 -0.96 -5.59
C MET A 363 -8.08 -2.42 -5.19
N PHE A 364 -7.05 -3.24 -5.44
CA PHE A 364 -7.02 -4.63 -4.95
C PHE A 364 -6.07 -4.76 -3.77
N SER A 365 -6.62 -4.90 -2.57
CA SER A 365 -5.86 -5.19 -1.36
C SER A 365 -5.90 -6.67 -1.05
N TYR A 366 -4.75 -7.24 -0.73
CA TYR A 366 -4.59 -8.64 -0.38
C TYR A 366 -3.66 -8.76 0.83
N GLY A 367 -3.96 -9.68 1.73
CA GLY A 367 -3.06 -10.14 2.79
C GLY A 367 -3.23 -11.64 2.96
N SER A 368 -2.11 -12.36 3.06
CA SER A 368 -2.05 -13.80 3.25
C SER A 368 -2.76 -14.29 4.52
N GLY A 369 -3.09 -15.58 4.56
CA GLY A 369 -3.84 -16.22 5.64
C GLY A 369 -5.30 -16.63 5.36
N LEU A 370 -6.13 -16.01 4.52
CA LEU A 370 -6.02 -14.77 3.74
C LEU A 370 -7.27 -13.90 3.92
N ALA A 371 -7.08 -12.59 3.73
CA ALA A 371 -8.14 -11.59 3.59
C ALA A 371 -7.84 -10.66 2.41
N SER A 372 -8.84 -10.36 1.60
CA SER A 372 -8.70 -9.49 0.44
C SER A 372 -9.99 -8.74 0.11
N THR A 373 -9.84 -7.56 -0.48
CA THR A 373 -10.96 -6.76 -0.99
C THR A 373 -10.54 -6.02 -2.26
N LEU A 374 -11.38 -6.14 -3.29
CA LEU A 374 -11.41 -5.21 -4.43
C LEU A 374 -12.44 -4.12 -4.13
N PHE A 375 -12.02 -2.87 -4.17
CA PHE A 375 -12.86 -1.68 -4.01
C PHE A 375 -12.40 -0.60 -5.00
N SER A 376 -13.01 0.58 -4.95
CA SER A 376 -12.66 1.65 -5.89
C SER A 376 -12.81 3.04 -5.30
N PHE A 377 -11.98 3.95 -5.81
CA PHE A 377 -12.14 5.38 -5.61
C PHE A 377 -12.66 6.04 -6.88
N ARG A 378 -13.48 7.08 -6.71
CA ARG A 378 -13.81 8.05 -7.73
C ARG A 378 -13.08 9.36 -7.43
N VAL A 379 -12.35 9.88 -8.40
CA VAL A 379 -11.73 11.19 -8.27
C VAL A 379 -12.80 12.28 -8.50
N LYS A 380 -13.07 13.08 -7.47
CA LYS A 380 -14.09 14.13 -7.47
C LYS A 380 -13.53 15.53 -7.23
N GLY A 381 -12.26 15.65 -6.85
CA GLY A 381 -11.60 16.92 -6.58
C GLY A 381 -10.18 16.96 -7.10
N ASP A 382 -9.56 18.12 -6.96
CA ASP A 382 -8.17 18.34 -7.37
C ASP A 382 -7.19 17.50 -6.52
N THR A 383 -6.24 16.88 -7.20
CA THR A 383 -5.19 16.03 -6.62
C THR A 383 -3.81 16.68 -6.73
N THR A 384 -3.71 17.87 -7.32
CA THR A 384 -2.44 18.60 -7.54
C THR A 384 -1.73 18.88 -6.23
N GLU A 385 -2.46 19.35 -5.21
CA GLU A 385 -1.86 19.67 -3.91
C GLU A 385 -1.35 18.41 -3.19
N ILE A 386 -2.06 17.27 -3.33
CA ILE A 386 -1.60 15.98 -2.80
C ILE A 386 -0.27 15.57 -3.45
N ALA A 387 -0.22 15.57 -4.79
CA ALA A 387 0.98 15.21 -5.54
C ALA A 387 2.17 16.12 -5.18
N ARG A 388 1.94 17.44 -5.12
CA ARG A 388 2.93 18.45 -4.78
C ARG A 388 3.48 18.30 -3.36
N LYS A 389 2.62 18.14 -2.36
CA LYS A 389 3.06 17.97 -0.96
C LYS A 389 3.78 16.65 -0.73
N ILE A 390 3.44 15.60 -1.47
CA ILE A 390 4.16 14.32 -1.42
C ILE A 390 5.56 14.49 -2.00
N GLY A 391 5.70 15.13 -3.18
CA GLY A 391 7.00 15.36 -3.83
C GLY A 391 7.73 14.06 -4.17
N LEU A 392 7.01 13.09 -4.75
CA LEU A 392 7.44 11.69 -4.79
C LEU A 392 8.79 11.47 -5.49
N HIS A 393 8.95 12.00 -6.71
CA HIS A 393 10.13 11.76 -7.54
C HIS A 393 11.40 12.35 -6.95
N ASP A 394 11.31 13.56 -6.39
CA ASP A 394 12.42 14.23 -5.72
C ASP A 394 12.85 13.43 -4.49
N ARG A 395 11.88 12.96 -3.69
CA ARG A 395 12.16 12.15 -2.50
C ARG A 395 12.76 10.79 -2.81
N LEU A 396 12.32 10.14 -3.88
CA LEU A 396 12.92 8.87 -4.32
C LEU A 396 14.37 9.07 -4.81
N SER A 397 14.63 10.17 -5.53
CA SER A 397 15.95 10.54 -6.06
C SER A 397 16.92 10.99 -4.97
N ALA A 398 16.41 11.56 -3.88
CA ALA A 398 17.22 12.01 -2.74
C ALA A 398 17.72 10.87 -1.84
N ARG A 399 17.28 9.63 -2.08
CA ARG A 399 17.77 8.47 -1.31
C ARG A 399 19.19 8.09 -1.71
N THR A 400 19.88 7.41 -0.81
CA THR A 400 21.24 6.93 -0.99
C THR A 400 21.25 5.46 -1.38
N ALA A 401 21.86 5.13 -2.52
CA ALA A 401 22.18 3.75 -2.87
C ALA A 401 23.29 3.21 -1.96
N VAL A 402 23.15 1.97 -1.49
CA VAL A 402 24.18 1.28 -0.70
C VAL A 402 24.50 -0.09 -1.31
N SER A 403 25.68 -0.62 -0.98
CA SER A 403 26.08 -1.95 -1.46
C SER A 403 25.26 -3.07 -0.80
N PRO A 404 25.13 -4.24 -1.45
CA PRO A 404 24.49 -5.42 -0.87
C PRO A 404 25.13 -5.91 0.44
N GLU A 405 26.45 -5.76 0.62
CA GLU A 405 27.16 -6.12 1.85
C GLU A 405 26.73 -5.23 3.01
N PHE A 406 26.62 -3.91 2.76
CA PHE A 406 26.14 -2.97 3.76
C PHE A 406 24.68 -3.27 4.12
N TYR A 407 23.83 -3.54 3.13
CA TYR A 407 22.45 -3.98 3.36
C TYR A 407 22.39 -5.24 4.23
N ASP A 408 23.17 -6.27 3.94
CA ASP A 408 23.20 -7.51 4.73
C ASP A 408 23.68 -7.26 6.16
N GLN A 409 24.63 -6.33 6.36
CA GLN A 409 25.04 -5.89 7.70
C GLN A 409 23.91 -5.19 8.45
N MET A 410 23.13 -4.32 7.81
CA MET A 410 22.00 -3.63 8.45
C MET A 410 20.87 -4.61 8.82
N CYS A 411 20.61 -5.61 7.97
CA CYS A 411 19.69 -6.71 8.31
C CYS A 411 20.15 -7.47 9.56
N LYS A 412 21.45 -7.77 9.68
CA LYS A 412 22.03 -8.42 10.87
C LYS A 412 21.93 -7.56 12.12
N LEU A 413 22.14 -6.24 12.02
CA LEU A 413 21.93 -5.31 13.14
C LEU A 413 20.48 -5.35 13.62
N ARG A 414 19.53 -5.31 12.68
CA ARG A 414 18.11 -5.40 13.00
C ARG A 414 17.74 -6.72 13.66
N GLU A 415 18.22 -7.84 13.12
CA GLU A 415 18.01 -9.17 13.68
C GLU A 415 18.55 -9.26 15.12
N LYS A 416 19.74 -8.71 15.36
CA LYS A 416 20.34 -8.61 16.69
C LYS A 416 19.51 -7.74 17.64
N ALA A 417 18.90 -6.65 17.14
CA ALA A 417 18.08 -5.74 17.94
C ALA A 417 16.67 -6.28 18.23
N TYR A 418 16.17 -7.23 17.42
CA TYR A 418 14.80 -7.71 17.51
C TYR A 418 14.49 -8.29 18.90
N GLN A 419 13.44 -7.74 19.54
CA GLN A 419 12.96 -8.12 20.87
C GLN A 419 14.02 -8.09 21.99
N GLN A 420 15.10 -7.31 21.82
CA GLN A 420 16.09 -7.08 22.88
C GLN A 420 15.65 -5.98 23.84
N ARG A 421 16.11 -6.08 25.10
CA ARG A 421 16.00 -5.05 26.14
C ARG A 421 17.39 -4.57 26.53
N ASN A 422 17.50 -3.35 27.03
CA ASN A 422 18.78 -2.70 27.34
C ASN A 422 19.77 -2.78 26.15
N TYR A 423 19.26 -2.53 24.95
CA TYR A 423 20.03 -2.61 23.71
C TYR A 423 20.56 -1.23 23.32
N THR A 424 21.84 -1.17 22.96
CA THR A 424 22.49 0.02 22.40
C THR A 424 22.46 -0.06 20.89
N LEU A 425 21.80 0.92 20.28
CA LEU A 425 21.63 1.01 18.83
C LEU A 425 22.96 1.40 18.16
N GLU A 426 23.27 0.73 17.06
CA GLU A 426 24.52 0.86 16.30
C GLU A 426 24.32 1.67 15.00
N GLY A 427 23.11 1.70 14.44
CA GLY A 427 22.80 2.43 13.21
C GLY A 427 23.01 3.95 13.33
N SER A 428 23.25 4.60 12.18
CA SER A 428 23.56 6.03 12.12
C SER A 428 22.32 6.89 11.87
N VAL A 429 22.10 7.87 12.75
CA VAL A 429 21.06 8.91 12.63
C VAL A 429 21.39 9.93 11.53
N GLU A 430 22.67 10.09 11.18
CA GLU A 430 23.11 11.05 10.16
C GLU A 430 22.55 10.71 8.77
N SER A 431 22.33 9.41 8.51
CA SER A 431 21.79 8.94 7.23
C SER A 431 20.28 9.18 7.05
N LEU A 432 19.56 9.45 8.14
CA LEU A 432 18.10 9.63 8.11
C LEU A 432 17.71 10.95 7.43
N ALA A 433 16.55 11.00 6.80
CA ALA A 433 16.02 12.26 6.27
C ALA A 433 15.61 13.21 7.42
N PRO A 434 15.68 14.55 7.24
CA PRO A 434 15.11 15.50 8.20
C PRO A 434 13.60 15.25 8.41
N GLY A 435 13.14 15.31 9.66
CA GLY A 435 11.78 14.88 10.06
C GLY A 435 11.65 13.39 10.41
N THR A 436 12.71 12.64 10.12
CA THR A 436 13.12 11.35 10.66
C THR A 436 12.75 11.00 12.10
N TYR A 437 11.64 10.34 12.47
CA TYR A 437 11.59 9.73 13.81
C TYR A 437 12.48 8.49 13.85
N PHE A 438 13.24 8.31 14.93
CA PHE A 438 14.13 7.17 15.12
C PHE A 438 14.12 6.67 16.55
N LEU A 439 14.40 5.38 16.72
CA LEU A 439 14.58 4.74 18.01
C LEU A 439 15.89 5.24 18.64
N VAL A 440 15.80 5.68 19.89
CA VAL A 440 16.95 6.18 20.67
C VAL A 440 17.47 5.09 21.59
N HIS A 441 16.55 4.38 22.25
CA HIS A 441 16.87 3.41 23.29
C HIS A 441 15.69 2.47 23.57
N VAL A 442 16.01 1.24 23.95
CA VAL A 442 15.08 0.27 24.56
C VAL A 442 15.62 -0.10 25.94
N ASP A 443 14.88 0.23 26.99
CA ASP A 443 15.34 0.00 28.36
C ASP A 443 15.12 -1.44 28.85
N GLU A 444 15.47 -1.71 30.11
CA GLU A 444 15.33 -3.04 30.73
C GLU A 444 13.89 -3.57 30.80
N ALA A 445 12.90 -2.68 30.73
CA ALA A 445 11.48 -2.99 30.75
C ALA A 445 10.84 -2.95 29.34
N TYR A 446 11.66 -3.01 28.28
CA TYR A 446 11.24 -2.96 26.88
C TYR A 446 10.60 -1.64 26.45
N ARG A 447 10.71 -0.58 27.26
CA ARG A 447 10.14 0.72 26.90
C ARG A 447 11.02 1.36 25.84
N ARG A 448 10.39 1.73 24.72
CA ARG A 448 11.05 2.35 23.56
C ARG A 448 10.97 3.87 23.66
N LYS A 449 12.09 4.55 23.50
CA LYS A 449 12.17 6.01 23.41
C LYS A 449 12.49 6.43 21.98
N TYR A 450 11.77 7.42 21.48
CA TYR A 450 11.95 7.99 20.14
C TYR A 450 12.38 9.44 20.22
N ASP A 451 13.09 9.89 19.19
CA ASP A 451 13.40 11.30 18.93
C ASP A 451 13.24 11.57 17.43
N MET A 452 13.22 12.84 17.02
CA MET A 452 13.05 13.25 15.63
C MET A 452 14.30 13.98 15.15
N LYS A 453 14.85 13.55 14.01
CA LYS A 453 15.89 14.29 13.33
C LYS A 453 15.33 15.66 12.93
N PRO A 454 15.93 16.77 13.38
CA PRO A 454 15.37 18.09 13.16
C PRO A 454 15.29 18.40 11.66
N TYR A 455 14.29 19.21 11.27
CA TYR A 455 14.30 19.81 9.95
C TYR A 455 15.52 20.73 9.84
N LEU A 456 16.20 20.71 8.70
CA LEU A 456 17.24 21.70 8.42
C LEU A 456 16.57 23.08 8.50
N SER A 457 17.08 23.95 9.36
CA SER A 457 16.69 25.36 9.37
C SER A 457 16.93 25.89 7.96
N MET A 458 15.88 26.39 7.30
CA MET A 458 16.11 27.22 6.12
C MET A 458 17.01 28.37 6.56
N CYS A 459 18.19 28.52 5.96
CA CYS A 459 18.88 29.80 6.03
C CYS A 459 17.89 30.82 5.49
N GLU A 460 17.45 31.74 6.34
CA GLU A 460 16.86 32.99 5.88
C GLU A 460 17.90 33.63 4.97
N ASP A 461 17.58 33.76 3.68
CA ASP A 461 18.37 34.56 2.77
C ASP A 461 18.40 35.99 3.32
N GLN A 462 19.50 36.31 3.99
CA GLN A 462 19.94 37.66 4.23
C GLN A 462 20.29 38.28 2.87
N HIS A 463 19.29 38.70 2.11
CA HIS A 463 19.42 39.79 1.15
C HIS A 463 18.39 40.85 1.49
N GLY A 464 18.67 41.54 2.60
CA GLY A 464 18.23 42.91 2.74
C GLY A 464 18.99 43.77 1.73
N GLN A 465 18.27 44.37 0.78
CA GLN A 465 18.61 45.71 0.33
C GLN A 465 17.33 46.54 0.25
N ALA A 466 17.30 47.54 1.13
CA ALA A 466 16.44 48.71 1.06
C ALA A 466 16.76 49.52 -0.20
N VAL A 467 15.74 49.95 -0.94
CA VAL A 467 15.17 51.32 -1.02
C VAL A 467 13.83 51.21 -1.74
#